data_AF-A0A1W1DZ67-F1
#
_entry.id   AF-A0A1W1DZ67-F1
#
_cell.length_a   1.000
_cell.length_b   1.000
_cell.length_c   1.000
_cell.angle_alpha   90.00
_cell.angle_beta   90.00
_cell.angle_gamma   90.00
#
_symmetry.space_group_name_H-M   'P 1'
#
loop_
_entity.id
_entity.type
_entity.pdbx_description
1 polymer ?
#
loop_
_entity_poly.entity_id
_entity_poly.type
_entity_poly.pdbx_seq_one_letter_code
_entity_poly.pdbx_strand_id
1 'polypeptide(L)'
;MVLLMIATRGHNNWVSAFVHLPDFTIPALFIAGVYFRKFWVAFVIIFSAVAIDNYAIVHQGISANCITPAYSLMPLSFYAIFWSGKYINTLAIDNNIIKNIGVIITSTSIQWLFVTSSYYFFTTTYAQEGWVNFPTYAAQWSLVEIPTTLYWMVIIIMTFTLLPRAIPALNFHKSAR
;
A
#
# COMPACT_ATOMS: atom_id res chain seq x y z
N MET A 1 12.46 0.74 1.08
CA MET A 1 11.01 0.73 1.40
C MET A 1 10.62 2.02 2.11
N VAL A 2 11.08 2.27 3.36
CA VAL A 2 10.73 3.50 4.09
C VAL A 2 11.11 4.79 3.36
N LEU A 3 12.31 4.87 2.77
CA LEU A 3 12.70 6.05 1.95
C LEU A 3 11.75 6.29 0.77
N LEU A 4 11.27 5.22 0.13
CA LEU A 4 10.32 5.34 -0.97
C LEU A 4 8.95 5.80 -0.45
N MET A 5 8.52 5.31 0.71
CA MET A 5 7.30 5.80 1.37
C MET A 5 7.40 7.30 1.71
N ILE A 6 8.54 7.78 2.21
CA ILE A 6 8.75 9.22 2.46
C ILE A 6 8.59 10.03 1.17
N ALA A 7 9.11 9.51 0.05
CA ALA A 7 9.03 10.15 -1.27
C ALA A 7 7.63 10.11 -1.90
N THR A 8 6.81 9.08 -1.60
CA THR A 8 5.51 8.88 -2.27
C THR A 8 4.30 9.27 -1.42
N ARG A 9 4.41 9.21 -0.09
CA ARG A 9 3.33 9.48 0.85
C ARG A 9 3.36 10.91 1.38
N GLY A 10 4.52 11.56 1.35
CA GLY A 10 4.64 12.96 1.71
C GLY A 10 3.94 13.85 0.68
N HIS A 11 2.80 14.43 1.04
CA HIS A 11 1.98 15.26 0.13
C HIS A 11 2.71 16.54 -0.36
N ASN A 12 3.57 17.13 0.47
CA ASN A 12 4.36 18.33 0.15
C ASN A 12 5.87 18.09 0.33
N ASN A 13 6.42 17.04 -0.27
CA ASN A 13 7.86 16.76 -0.20
C ASN A 13 8.61 17.32 -1.43
N TRP A 14 9.95 17.29 -1.38
CA TRP A 14 10.81 17.77 -2.47
C TRP A 14 10.58 17.05 -3.81
N VAL A 15 9.97 15.86 -3.78
CA VAL A 15 9.64 15.07 -4.98
C VAL A 15 8.28 15.46 -5.54
N SER A 16 7.29 15.78 -4.70
CA SER A 16 5.92 16.09 -5.13
C SER A 16 5.84 17.37 -5.98
N ALA A 17 6.81 18.28 -5.82
CA ALA A 17 6.99 19.44 -6.69
C ALA A 17 7.33 19.08 -8.15
N PHE A 18 7.89 17.90 -8.41
CA PHE A 18 8.30 17.44 -9.75
C PHE A 18 7.45 16.27 -10.25
N VAL A 19 7.11 15.32 -9.37
CA VAL A 19 6.36 14.10 -9.71
C VAL A 19 5.44 13.73 -8.54
N HIS A 20 4.14 13.69 -8.80
CA HIS A 20 3.17 13.11 -7.87
C HIS A 20 3.15 11.59 -8.02
N LEU A 21 3.98 10.89 -7.23
CA LEU A 21 3.97 9.43 -7.19
C LEU A 21 2.88 8.92 -6.23
N PRO A 22 2.18 7.83 -6.56
CA PRO A 22 1.24 7.21 -5.64
C PRO A 22 1.94 6.58 -4.43
N ASP A 23 1.24 6.47 -3.30
CA ASP A 23 1.76 5.89 -2.06
C ASP A 23 2.30 4.44 -2.23
N PHE A 24 3.49 4.20 -1.69
CA PHE A 24 4.19 2.92 -1.71
C PHE A 24 3.91 2.01 -0.49
N THR A 25 3.06 2.42 0.46
CA THR A 25 2.84 1.69 1.72
C THR A 25 2.29 0.27 1.52
N ILE A 26 1.21 0.09 0.76
CA ILE A 26 0.62 -1.24 0.47
C ILE A 26 1.62 -2.14 -0.29
N PRO A 27 2.28 -1.66 -1.36
CA PRO A 27 3.33 -2.43 -2.04
C PRO A 27 4.47 -2.87 -1.11
N ALA A 28 4.89 -1.99 -0.20
CA ALA A 28 5.89 -2.32 0.81
C ALA A 28 5.41 -3.45 1.74
N LEU A 29 4.14 -3.44 2.15
CA LEU A 29 3.58 -4.50 3.00
C LEU A 29 3.50 -5.86 2.28
N PHE A 30 3.18 -5.88 0.97
CA PHE A 30 3.27 -7.10 0.18
C PHE A 30 4.70 -7.65 0.13
N ILE A 31 5.71 -6.81 -0.15
CA ILE A 31 7.12 -7.21 -0.13
C ILE A 31 7.51 -7.77 1.24
N ALA A 32 7.10 -7.10 2.33
CA ALA A 32 7.31 -7.56 3.70
C ALA A 32 6.66 -8.92 3.95
N GLY A 33 5.42 -9.11 3.50
CA GLY A 33 4.68 -10.37 3.64
C GLY A 33 5.31 -11.53 2.87
N VAL A 34 5.68 -11.31 1.61
CA VAL A 34 6.26 -12.35 0.74
C VAL A 34 7.65 -12.77 1.23
N TYR A 35 8.56 -11.80 1.37
CA TYR A 35 10.00 -12.09 1.51
C TYR A 35 10.52 -12.00 2.95
N PHE A 36 10.04 -11.05 3.76
CA PHE A 36 10.55 -10.89 5.12
C PHE A 36 9.83 -11.82 6.11
N ARG A 37 8.51 -11.96 5.99
CA ARG A 37 7.62 -12.80 6.82
C ARG A 37 7.67 -12.52 8.33
N LYS A 38 8.35 -11.45 8.76
CA LYS A 38 8.50 -11.03 10.16
C LYS A 38 7.53 -9.90 10.49
N PHE A 39 6.73 -10.08 11.54
CA PHE A 39 5.73 -9.10 12.01
C PHE A 39 6.33 -7.72 12.29
N TRP A 40 7.53 -7.67 12.89
CA TRP A 40 8.23 -6.42 13.20
C TRP A 40 8.54 -5.57 11.96
N VAL A 41 8.73 -6.17 10.78
CA VAL A 41 8.97 -5.41 9.54
C VAL A 41 7.69 -4.68 9.12
N ALA A 42 6.53 -5.33 9.22
CA ALA A 42 5.24 -4.69 8.98
C ALA A 42 4.97 -3.59 10.02
N PHE A 43 5.28 -3.82 11.29
CA PHE A 43 5.17 -2.81 12.35
C PHE A 43 5.96 -1.54 12.00
N VAL A 44 7.23 -1.68 11.59
CA VAL A 44 8.07 -0.53 11.20
C VAL A 44 7.48 0.21 10.01
N ILE A 45 6.98 -0.50 8.99
CA ILE A 45 6.34 0.11 7.81
C ILE A 45 5.10 0.91 8.23
N ILE A 46 4.21 0.30 9.02
CA ILE A 46 2.97 0.93 9.48
C ILE A 46 3.27 2.15 10.36
N PHE A 47 4.21 2.01 11.31
CA PHE A 47 4.64 3.12 12.15
C PHE A 47 5.23 4.26 11.32
N SER A 48 6.02 3.94 10.30
CA SER A 48 6.56 4.94 9.38
C SER A 48 5.47 5.68 8.62
N ALA A 49 4.43 4.97 8.14
CA ALA A 49 3.29 5.60 7.46
C ALA A 49 2.59 6.61 8.37
N VAL A 50 2.30 6.24 9.61
CA VAL A 50 1.67 7.13 10.61
C VAL A 50 2.58 8.32 10.93
N ALA A 51 3.88 8.10 11.07
CA ALA A 51 4.85 9.17 11.34
C ALA A 51 4.92 10.17 10.16
N ILE A 52 4.90 9.68 8.92
CA ILE A 52 4.90 10.54 7.72
C ILE A 52 3.63 11.40 7.67
N ASP A 53 2.46 10.82 7.94
CA ASP A 53 1.19 11.56 7.94
C ASP A 53 1.19 12.67 9.00
N ASN A 54 1.60 12.35 10.23
CA ASN A 54 1.68 13.33 11.32
C ASN A 54 2.70 14.44 11.02
N TYR A 55 3.84 14.09 10.43
CA TYR A 55 4.82 15.08 10.01
C TYR A 55 4.24 16.04 8.96
N ALA A 56 3.53 15.51 7.96
CA ALA A 56 2.90 16.32 6.92
C ALA A 56 1.84 17.28 7.49
N ILE A 57 1.03 16.82 8.46
CA ILE A 57 0.03 17.66 9.13
C ILE A 57 0.69 18.76 9.96
N VAL A 58 1.64 18.39 10.83
CA VAL A 58 2.23 19.33 11.80
C VAL A 58 3.19 20.32 11.15
N HIS A 59 3.98 19.89 10.16
CA HIS A 59 5.10 20.67 9.62
C HIS A 59 4.87 21.16 8.19
N GLN A 60 3.97 20.54 7.41
CA GLN A 60 3.73 20.90 6.01
C GLN A 60 2.37 21.57 5.77
N GLY A 61 1.61 21.83 6.84
CA GLY A 61 0.30 22.49 6.77
C GLY A 61 -0.78 21.68 6.04
N ILE A 62 -0.59 20.37 5.91
CA ILE A 62 -1.61 19.49 5.30
C ILE A 62 -2.82 19.40 6.23
N SER A 63 -4.01 19.50 5.63
CA SER A 63 -5.27 19.41 6.39
C SER A 63 -5.41 18.05 7.08
N ALA A 64 -5.84 18.07 8.34
CA ALA A 64 -6.15 16.89 9.13
C ALA A 64 -7.53 16.27 8.82
N ASN A 65 -8.19 16.65 7.71
CA ASN A 65 -9.53 16.15 7.35
C ASN A 65 -9.60 14.62 7.26
N CYS A 66 -8.51 13.96 6.89
CA CYS A 66 -8.45 12.49 6.81
C CYS A 66 -8.22 11.81 8.17
N ILE A 67 -7.93 12.57 9.22
CA ILE A 67 -7.73 12.05 10.59
C ILE A 67 -9.09 12.02 11.30
N THR A 68 -9.84 10.95 11.03
CA THR A 68 -11.07 10.61 11.76
C THR A 68 -10.82 9.44 12.70
N PRO A 69 -11.76 9.07 13.60
CA PRO A 69 -11.62 7.87 14.42
C PRO A 69 -11.35 6.59 13.59
N ALA A 70 -11.83 6.53 12.34
CA ALA A 70 -11.54 5.43 11.41
C ALA A 70 -10.05 5.30 11.03
N TYR A 71 -9.24 6.35 11.18
CA TYR A 71 -7.80 6.28 10.92
C TYR A 71 -7.12 5.20 11.79
N SER A 72 -7.65 4.92 12.99
CA SER A 72 -7.18 3.84 13.86
C SER A 72 -7.32 2.44 13.27
N LEU A 73 -8.23 2.25 12.30
CA LEU A 73 -8.45 0.98 11.59
C LEU A 73 -7.46 0.76 10.44
N MET A 74 -6.81 1.83 9.96
CA MET A 74 -5.86 1.74 8.85
C MET A 74 -4.64 0.85 9.18
N PRO A 75 -3.98 0.96 10.35
CA PRO A 75 -2.95 0.00 10.79
C PRO A 75 -3.39 -1.46 10.75
N LEU A 76 -4.62 -1.75 11.19
CA LEU A 76 -5.17 -3.11 11.16
C LEU A 76 -5.31 -3.61 9.72
N SER A 77 -5.83 -2.77 8.82
CA SER A 77 -5.96 -3.08 7.40
C SER A 77 -4.61 -3.35 6.73
N PHE A 78 -3.56 -2.62 7.14
CA PHE A 78 -2.19 -2.82 6.66
C PHE A 78 -1.58 -4.15 7.13
N TYR A 79 -1.86 -4.56 8.36
CA TYR A 79 -1.49 -5.91 8.80
C TYR A 79 -2.17 -7.00 7.98
N ALA A 80 -3.44 -6.80 7.58
CA ALA A 80 -4.13 -7.76 6.72
C ALA A 80 -3.42 -7.93 5.36
N ILE A 81 -2.94 -6.85 4.75
CA ILE A 81 -2.10 -6.91 3.52
C ILE A 81 -0.80 -7.67 3.76
N PHE A 82 -0.10 -7.39 4.86
CA PHE A 82 1.12 -8.11 5.19
C PHE A 82 0.86 -9.62 5.34
N TRP A 83 -0.24 -10.00 6.01
CA TRP A 83 -0.64 -11.39 6.16
C TRP A 83 -1.05 -12.02 4.84
N SER A 84 -1.78 -11.33 3.97
CA SER A 84 -2.13 -11.86 2.65
C SER A 84 -0.88 -12.10 1.78
N GLY A 85 0.11 -11.22 1.89
CA GLY A 85 1.42 -11.39 1.25
C GLY A 85 2.14 -12.68 1.66
N LYS A 86 1.95 -13.20 2.89
CA LYS A 86 2.57 -14.48 3.30
C LYS A 86 2.05 -15.69 2.53
N TYR A 87 0.88 -15.61 1.90
CA TYR A 87 0.32 -16.67 1.04
C TYR A 87 0.89 -16.67 -0.38
N ILE A 88 1.71 -15.67 -0.70
CA ILE A 88 2.45 -15.54 -1.96
C ILE A 88 3.87 -16.06 -1.74
N ASN A 89 4.32 -16.96 -2.61
CA ASN A 89 5.65 -17.56 -2.50
C ASN A 89 6.75 -16.65 -3.08
N THR A 90 6.44 -15.95 -4.17
CA THR A 90 7.37 -15.07 -4.87
C THR A 90 6.58 -13.99 -5.60
N LEU A 91 7.18 -12.79 -5.72
CA LEU A 91 6.66 -11.72 -6.58
C LEU A 91 7.23 -11.79 -8.00
N ALA A 92 8.18 -12.69 -8.27
CA ALA A 92 8.63 -12.96 -9.64
C ALA A 92 7.58 -13.78 -10.41
N ILE A 93 7.53 -13.61 -11.74
CA ILE A 93 6.63 -14.39 -12.60
C ILE A 93 7.03 -15.87 -12.56
N ASP A 94 6.12 -16.70 -12.04
CA ASP A 94 6.21 -18.15 -11.96
C ASP A 94 4.89 -18.82 -12.39
N ASN A 95 4.78 -20.14 -12.23
CA ASN A 95 3.56 -20.88 -12.56
C ASN A 95 2.34 -20.48 -11.72
N ASN A 96 2.54 -19.81 -10.58
CA ASN A 96 1.46 -19.36 -9.68
C ASN A 96 1.08 -17.90 -9.91
N ILE A 97 1.57 -17.25 -10.97
CA ILE A 97 1.37 -15.81 -11.19
C ILE A 97 -0.10 -15.40 -11.19
N ILE A 98 -1.00 -16.21 -11.77
CA ILE A 98 -2.45 -15.93 -11.80
C ILE A 98 -3.02 -15.90 -10.37
N LYS A 99 -2.65 -16.88 -9.53
CA LYS A 99 -3.02 -16.91 -8.12
C LYS A 99 -2.47 -15.68 -7.39
N ASN A 100 -1.19 -15.37 -7.58
CA ASN A 100 -0.52 -14.26 -6.89
C ASN A 100 -1.17 -12.91 -7.25
N ILE A 101 -1.44 -12.67 -8.53
CA ILE A 101 -2.18 -11.49 -9.00
C ILE A 101 -3.59 -11.45 -8.39
N GLY A 102 -4.29 -12.59 -8.37
CA GLY A 102 -5.61 -12.70 -7.74
C GLY A 102 -5.57 -12.30 -6.26
N VAL A 103 -4.59 -12.78 -5.49
CA VAL A 103 -4.43 -12.40 -4.07
C VAL A 103 -4.13 -10.92 -3.92
N ILE A 104 -3.26 -10.35 -4.76
CA ILE A 104 -2.90 -8.93 -4.71
C ILE A 104 -4.11 -8.04 -4.99
N ILE A 105 -4.84 -8.31 -6.08
CA ILE A 105 -6.02 -7.54 -6.48
C ILE A 105 -7.09 -7.64 -5.41
N THR A 106 -7.46 -8.85 -4.99
CA THR A 106 -8.53 -9.04 -4.00
C THR A 106 -8.17 -8.43 -2.66
N SER A 107 -6.94 -8.61 -2.15
CA SER A 107 -6.52 -8.03 -0.88
C SER A 107 -6.52 -6.50 -0.94
N THR A 108 -6.03 -5.91 -2.04
CA THR A 108 -6.00 -4.46 -2.21
C THR A 108 -7.42 -3.89 -2.29
N SER A 109 -8.31 -4.50 -3.07
CA SER A 109 -9.70 -4.06 -3.18
C SER A 109 -10.47 -4.19 -1.87
N ILE A 110 -10.28 -5.28 -1.13
CA ILE A 110 -10.92 -5.48 0.18
C ILE A 110 -10.40 -4.46 1.19
N GLN A 111 -9.08 -4.24 1.23
CA GLN A 111 -8.46 -3.27 2.13
C GLN A 111 -8.95 -1.85 1.82
N TRP A 112 -8.98 -1.48 0.53
CA TRP A 112 -9.47 -0.18 0.08
C TRP A 112 -10.94 0.01 0.49
N LEU A 113 -11.80 -0.96 0.19
CA LEU A 113 -13.21 -0.88 0.54
C LEU A 113 -13.39 -0.76 2.06
N PHE A 114 -12.64 -1.52 2.85
CA PHE A 114 -12.71 -1.50 4.30
C PHE A 114 -12.33 -0.13 4.88
N VAL A 115 -11.19 0.45 4.46
CA VAL A 115 -10.73 1.75 4.97
C VAL A 115 -11.63 2.88 4.46
N THR A 116 -12.04 2.84 3.19
CA THR A 116 -12.91 3.85 2.59
C THR A 116 -14.30 3.84 3.20
N SER A 117 -14.89 2.67 3.43
CA SER A 117 -16.19 2.56 4.11
C SER A 117 -16.10 3.06 5.55
N SER A 118 -15.01 2.69 6.25
CA SER A 118 -14.77 3.15 7.62
C SER A 118 -14.63 4.66 7.68
N TYR A 119 -13.86 5.27 6.77
CA TYR A 119 -13.73 6.71 6.68
C TYR A 119 -15.06 7.39 6.34
N TYR A 120 -15.78 6.88 5.34
CA TYR A 120 -17.04 7.45 4.86
C TYR A 120 -18.07 7.56 6.00
N PHE A 121 -18.15 6.56 6.88
CA PHE A 121 -19.02 6.56 8.06
C PHE A 121 -18.80 7.77 9.01
N PHE A 122 -17.59 8.34 9.04
CA PHE A 122 -17.27 9.52 9.85
C PHE A 122 -17.33 10.85 9.08
N THR A 123 -17.82 10.84 7.84
CA THR A 123 -17.97 12.07 7.04
C THR A 123 -19.27 12.81 7.36
N THR A 124 -19.29 14.11 7.09
CA THR A 124 -20.52 14.92 7.17
C THR A 124 -21.57 14.47 6.16
N THR A 125 -21.15 14.00 4.99
CA THR A 125 -22.03 13.42 3.95
C THR A 125 -22.79 12.22 4.51
N TYR A 126 -22.11 11.30 5.20
CA TYR A 126 -22.78 10.18 5.86
C TYR A 126 -23.76 10.64 6.95
N ALA A 127 -23.39 11.65 7.74
CA ALA A 127 -24.27 12.19 8.77
C ALA A 127 -25.58 12.79 8.22
N GLN A 128 -25.57 13.29 6.98
CA GLN A 128 -26.74 13.92 6.34
C GLN A 128 -27.56 12.93 5.50
N GLU A 129 -26.89 12.07 4.73
CA GLU A 129 -27.52 11.27 3.67
C GLU A 129 -27.31 9.75 3.86
N GLY A 130 -26.59 9.36 4.91
CA GLY A 130 -26.26 7.96 5.18
C GLY A 130 -25.47 7.31 4.06
N TRP A 131 -25.79 6.05 3.78
CA TRP A 131 -25.12 5.23 2.76
C TRP A 131 -25.57 5.50 1.31
N VAL A 132 -26.53 6.41 1.09
CA VAL A 132 -27.14 6.61 -0.24
C VAL A 132 -26.10 7.01 -1.29
N ASN A 133 -25.17 7.91 -0.94
CA ASN A 133 -24.12 8.38 -1.86
C ASN A 133 -22.86 7.52 -1.86
N PHE A 134 -22.76 6.50 -1.00
CA PHE A 134 -21.57 5.69 -0.90
C PHE A 134 -21.23 4.94 -2.20
N PRO A 135 -22.18 4.35 -2.96
CA PRO A 135 -21.85 3.71 -4.23
C PRO A 135 -21.22 4.67 -5.25
N THR A 136 -21.71 5.91 -5.35
CA THR A 136 -21.16 6.94 -6.24
C THR A 136 -19.76 7.36 -5.79
N TYR A 137 -19.58 7.62 -4.49
CA TYR A 137 -18.29 7.91 -3.90
C TYR A 137 -17.29 6.76 -4.15
N ALA A 138 -17.72 5.52 -3.91
CA ALA A 138 -16.89 4.35 -4.08
C ALA A 138 -16.50 4.13 -5.55
N ALA A 139 -17.42 4.33 -6.50
CA ALA A 139 -17.14 4.23 -7.92
C ALA A 139 -16.10 5.28 -8.37
N GLN A 140 -16.20 6.51 -7.87
CA GLN A 140 -15.25 7.56 -8.19
C GLN A 140 -13.84 7.25 -7.65
N TRP A 141 -13.72 6.92 -6.36
CA TRP A 141 -12.42 6.79 -5.71
C TRP A 141 -11.74 5.44 -5.95
N SER A 142 -12.50 4.34 -6.13
CA SER A 142 -11.92 3.02 -6.43
C SER A 142 -11.15 3.01 -7.75
N LEU A 143 -11.65 3.73 -8.77
CA LEU A 143 -11.01 3.84 -10.07
C LEU A 143 -9.69 4.60 -10.04
N VAL A 144 -9.44 5.38 -8.99
CA VAL A 144 -8.21 6.15 -8.82
C VAL A 144 -7.23 5.43 -7.89
N GLU A 145 -7.70 4.95 -6.74
CA GLU A 145 -6.83 4.47 -5.66
C GLU A 145 -6.40 3.00 -5.81
N ILE A 146 -7.29 2.14 -6.34
CA ILE A 146 -6.92 0.73 -6.55
C ILE A 146 -5.88 0.60 -7.68
N PRO A 147 -6.10 1.17 -8.89
CA PRO A 147 -5.13 1.02 -9.98
C PRO A 147 -3.76 1.61 -9.66
N THR A 148 -3.70 2.73 -8.94
CA THR A 148 -2.42 3.34 -8.55
C THR A 148 -1.58 2.41 -7.68
N THR A 149 -2.20 1.70 -6.74
CA THR A 149 -1.54 0.65 -5.97
C THR A 149 -1.11 -0.54 -6.84
N LEU A 150 -1.97 -0.96 -7.78
CA LEU A 150 -1.67 -2.06 -8.69
C LEU A 150 -0.53 -1.74 -9.66
N TYR A 151 -0.38 -0.49 -10.11
CA TYR A 151 0.74 -0.08 -10.95
C TYR A 151 2.08 -0.27 -10.25
N TRP A 152 2.18 0.06 -8.96
CA TRP A 152 3.36 -0.26 -8.16
C TRP A 152 3.63 -1.76 -8.11
N MET A 153 2.59 -2.58 -7.96
CA MET A 153 2.75 -4.03 -7.94
C MET A 153 3.24 -4.58 -9.28
N VAL A 154 2.79 -4.03 -10.41
CA VAL A 154 3.33 -4.40 -11.74
C VAL A 154 4.81 -4.04 -11.82
N ILE A 155 5.22 -2.84 -11.41
CA ILE A 155 6.62 -2.40 -11.39
C ILE A 155 7.47 -3.34 -10.51
N ILE A 156 6.98 -3.68 -9.32
CA ILE A 156 7.65 -4.60 -8.40
C ILE A 156 7.80 -5.98 -9.03
N ILE A 157 6.73 -6.55 -9.58
CA ILE A 157 6.77 -7.87 -10.22
C ILE A 157 7.78 -7.88 -11.37
N MET A 158 7.78 -6.84 -12.22
CA MET A 158 8.78 -6.69 -13.29
C MET A 158 10.20 -6.61 -12.72
N THR A 159 10.40 -5.83 -11.67
CA THR A 159 11.70 -5.64 -11.02
C THR A 159 12.24 -6.95 -10.44
N PHE A 160 11.42 -7.68 -9.67
CA PHE A 160 11.79 -8.98 -9.09
C PHE A 160 11.96 -10.08 -10.14
N THR A 161 11.34 -9.95 -11.31
CA THR A 161 11.48 -10.91 -12.41
C THR A 161 12.72 -10.63 -13.27
N LEU A 162 12.98 -9.36 -13.59
CA LEU A 162 14.00 -8.96 -14.56
C LEU A 162 15.37 -8.73 -13.93
N LEU A 163 15.46 -8.12 -12.74
CA LEU A 163 16.76 -7.81 -12.14
C LEU A 163 17.65 -9.05 -11.92
N PRO A 164 17.14 -10.18 -11.40
CA PRO A 164 17.96 -11.39 -11.25
C PRO A 164 18.42 -11.99 -12.58
N ARG A 165 17.69 -11.71 -13.68
CA ARG A 165 18.02 -12.19 -15.04
C ARG A 165 19.03 -11.27 -15.72
N ALA A 166 18.92 -9.96 -15.50
CA ALA A 166 19.80 -8.94 -16.09
C ALA A 166 21.15 -8.84 -15.38
N ILE A 167 21.22 -9.18 -14.09
CA ILE A 167 22.45 -9.16 -13.29
C ILE A 167 22.69 -10.57 -12.76
N PRO A 168 23.33 -11.45 -13.54
CA PRO A 168 23.70 -12.80 -13.09
C PRO A 168 24.56 -12.80 -11.83
N ALA A 169 25.30 -11.71 -11.59
CA ALA A 169 26.11 -11.49 -10.40
C ALA A 169 25.29 -11.28 -9.10
N LEU A 170 23.96 -11.16 -9.15
CA LEU A 170 23.11 -11.21 -7.94
C LEU A 170 22.75 -12.65 -7.53
N ASN A 171 23.18 -13.68 -8.28
CA ASN A 171 23.01 -15.09 -7.90
C ASN A 171 24.09 -15.61 -6.93
N PHE A 172 24.83 -14.75 -6.23
CA PHE A 172 25.75 -15.23 -5.20
C PHE A 172 24.97 -15.72 -3.97
N HIS A 173 25.13 -17.02 -3.68
CA HIS A 173 24.63 -17.81 -2.55
C HIS A 173 23.26 -18.52 -2.69
N LYS A 174 23.22 -19.51 -3.61
CA LYS A 174 22.69 -20.85 -3.26
C LYS A 174 23.76 -21.96 -3.27
N SER A 175 25.03 -21.62 -3.40
CA SER A 175 26.14 -22.59 -3.56
C SER A 175 27.12 -22.67 -2.38
N ALA A 176 26.78 -22.17 -1.18
CA ALA A 176 27.58 -22.49 0.00
C ALA A 176 26.72 -22.46 1.27
N ARG A 177 26.59 -23.65 1.86
CA ARG A 177 25.84 -24.06 3.07
C ARG A 177 24.35 -24.29 2.95
#